data_AF-A0A9R1BVJ8-F1
#
_entry.id   AF-A0A9R1BVJ8-F1
#
_cell.length_a   1.000
_cell.length_b   1.000
_cell.length_c   1.000
_cell.angle_alpha   90.00
_cell.angle_beta   90.00
_cell.angle_gamma   90.00
#
_symmetry.space_group_name_H-M   'P 1'
#
loop_
_entity.id
_entity.type
_entity.pdbx_description
1 polymer ?
#
loop_
_entity_poly.entity_id
_entity_poly.type
_entity_poly.pdbx_seq_one_letter_code
_entity_poly.pdbx_strand_id
1 'polypeptide(L)'
;MQRYYLASARELMRINGTTKSALSNHLGESISGATTIRAFENEDRFFAKNLDLIDKNASPYFYNFAATEWLIQRLEIMSATVLSFSAFVMAISPQGTFSPGFVGMALSYGLSLNISFVFSIQCQCNLANQLISVERVNQYMDLQSEAAEAVEENRPLPDWPQDGNVEIRNLKVIRCEYIHIHLTG
;
A
#
# COMPACT_ATOMS: atom_id res chain seq x y z
N MET A 1 -7.16 16.94 11.40
CA MET A 1 -6.51 15.64 11.68
C MET A 1 -6.71 14.64 10.54
N GLN A 2 -7.94 14.30 10.14
CA GLN A 2 -8.22 13.31 9.08
C GLN A 2 -7.56 13.63 7.72
N ARG A 3 -7.52 14.90 7.29
CA ARG A 3 -6.81 15.32 6.06
C ARG A 3 -5.30 15.13 6.11
N TYR A 4 -4.67 15.35 7.26
CA TYR A 4 -3.23 15.17 7.43
C TYR A 4 -2.85 13.69 7.45
N TYR A 5 -3.66 12.85 8.10
CA TYR A 5 -3.48 11.40 8.07
C TYR A 5 -3.62 10.85 6.64
N LEU A 6 -4.61 11.33 5.88
CA LEU A 6 -4.85 10.91 4.51
C LEU A 6 -3.71 11.34 3.55
N ALA A 7 -3.16 12.54 3.76
CA ALA A 7 -2.00 13.02 3.01
C ALA A 7 -0.74 12.19 3.30
N SER A 8 -0.44 11.91 4.57
CA SER A 8 0.70 11.09 4.96
C SER A 8 0.57 9.64 4.49
N ALA A 9 -0.64 9.07 4.55
CA ALA A 9 -0.90 7.72 4.04
C ALA A 9 -0.72 7.62 2.53
N ARG A 10 -1.13 8.65 1.77
CA ARG A 10 -0.89 8.73 0.31
C ARG A 10 0.58 8.80 -0.05
N GLU A 11 1.39 9.60 0.65
CA GLU A 11 2.83 9.66 0.39
C GLU A 11 3.54 8.34 0.74
N LEU A 12 3.16 7.72 1.86
CA LEU A 12 3.70 6.41 2.25
C LEU A 12 3.34 5.32 1.23
N MET A 13 2.13 5.39 0.68
CA MET A 13 1.65 4.53 -0.38
C MET A 13 2.40 4.75 -1.70
N ARG A 14 2.69 6.01 -2.06
CA ARG A 14 3.50 6.34 -3.24
C ARG A 14 4.88 5.70 -3.13
N ILE A 15 5.51 5.83 -1.97
CA ILE A 15 6.81 5.21 -1.68
C ILE A 15 6.71 3.69 -1.83
N ASN A 16 5.77 3.03 -1.13
CA ASN A 16 5.60 1.57 -1.19
C ASN A 16 5.32 1.06 -2.62
N GLY A 17 4.52 1.78 -3.39
CA GLY A 17 4.23 1.47 -4.79
C GLY A 17 5.47 1.60 -5.67
N THR A 18 6.23 2.68 -5.53
CA THR A 18 7.46 2.89 -6.30
C THR A 18 8.53 1.86 -5.98
N THR A 19 8.71 1.49 -4.71
CA THR A 19 9.76 0.53 -4.33
C THR A 19 9.42 -0.89 -4.78
N LYS A 20 8.16 -1.32 -4.65
CA LYS A 20 7.72 -2.64 -5.12
C LYS A 20 7.81 -2.77 -6.64
N SER A 21 7.46 -1.71 -7.38
CA SER A 21 7.61 -1.67 -8.84
C SER A 21 9.08 -1.72 -9.26
N ALA A 22 9.95 -0.95 -8.60
CA ALA A 22 11.39 -0.97 -8.87
C ALA A 22 12.00 -2.36 -8.66
N LEU A 23 11.61 -3.07 -7.59
CA LEU A 23 12.04 -4.44 -7.35
C LEU A 23 11.57 -5.41 -8.44
N SER A 24 10.29 -5.36 -8.81
CA SER A 24 9.72 -6.22 -9.86
C SER A 24 10.38 -5.97 -11.23
N ASN A 25 10.65 -4.70 -11.56
CA ASN A 25 11.30 -4.33 -12.80
C ASN A 25 12.75 -4.80 -12.83
N HIS A 26 13.50 -4.61 -11.74
CA HIS A 26 14.89 -5.07 -11.64
C HIS A 26 15.01 -6.61 -11.73
N LEU A 27 14.05 -7.34 -11.14
CA LEU A 27 13.96 -8.80 -11.29
C LEU A 27 13.68 -9.19 -12.74
N GLY A 28 12.73 -8.53 -13.41
CA GLY A 28 12.43 -8.77 -14.83
C GLY A 28 13.65 -8.53 -15.73
N GLU A 29 14.35 -7.42 -15.51
CA GLU A 29 15.60 -7.07 -16.22
C GLU A 29 16.71 -8.09 -15.96
N SER A 30 16.88 -8.51 -14.71
CA SER A 30 17.89 -9.51 -14.33
C SER A 30 17.62 -10.89 -14.95
N ILE A 31 16.35 -11.29 -15.04
CA ILE A 31 15.95 -12.57 -15.67
C ILE A 31 16.17 -12.50 -17.19
N SER A 32 15.72 -11.43 -17.82
CA SER A 32 15.87 -11.25 -19.27
C SER A 32 17.34 -11.11 -19.70
N GLY A 33 18.15 -10.44 -18.87
CA GLY A 33 19.58 -10.23 -19.09
C GLY A 33 20.50 -11.28 -18.45
N ALA A 34 19.96 -12.39 -17.91
CA ALA A 34 20.72 -13.33 -17.10
C ALA A 34 21.99 -13.84 -17.81
N THR A 35 21.87 -14.25 -19.07
CA THR A 35 23.00 -14.74 -19.88
C THR A 35 24.11 -13.69 -20.02
N THR A 36 23.75 -12.43 -20.24
CA THR A 36 24.69 -11.31 -20.36
C THR A 36 25.36 -11.02 -19.01
N ILE A 37 24.61 -11.04 -17.91
CA ILE A 37 25.15 -10.79 -16.57
C ILE A 37 26.18 -11.86 -16.19
N ARG A 38 25.90 -13.14 -16.48
CA ARG A 38 26.86 -14.25 -16.24
C ARG A 38 28.08 -14.13 -17.15
N ALA A 39 27.87 -13.78 -18.43
CA ALA A 39 28.96 -13.65 -19.40
C ALA A 39 29.98 -12.55 -19.04
N PHE A 40 29.54 -11.50 -18.33
CA PHE A 40 30.40 -10.42 -17.84
C PHE A 40 30.78 -10.56 -16.36
N GLU A 41 30.49 -11.70 -15.71
CA GLU A 41 30.79 -11.97 -14.29
C GLU A 41 30.37 -10.83 -13.33
N ASN A 42 29.22 -10.19 -13.61
CA ASN A 42 28.71 -9.03 -12.85
C ASN A 42 27.57 -9.39 -11.89
N GLU A 43 27.48 -10.66 -11.49
CA GLU A 43 26.40 -11.22 -10.68
C GLU A 43 26.30 -10.56 -9.30
N ASP A 44 27.44 -10.38 -8.61
CA ASP A 44 27.50 -9.77 -7.28
C ASP A 44 26.96 -8.35 -7.25
N ARG A 45 27.21 -7.57 -8.31
CA ARG A 45 26.70 -6.20 -8.43
C ARG A 45 25.17 -6.18 -8.54
N PHE A 46 24.61 -7.06 -9.37
CA PHE A 46 23.16 -7.18 -9.52
C PHE A 46 22.52 -7.76 -8.24
N PHE A 47 23.19 -8.68 -7.56
CA PHE A 47 22.74 -9.23 -6.28
C PHE A 47 22.71 -8.18 -5.16
N ALA A 48 23.78 -7.41 -4.99
CA ALA A 48 23.84 -6.31 -4.02
C ALA A 48 22.77 -5.24 -4.29
N LYS A 49 22.53 -4.91 -5.57
CA LYS A 49 21.47 -3.97 -5.95
C LYS A 49 20.06 -4.52 -5.69
N ASN A 50 19.85 -5.82 -5.89
CA ASN A 50 18.60 -6.47 -5.53
C ASN A 50 18.34 -6.42 -4.02
N LEU A 51 19.36 -6.72 -3.20
CA LEU A 51 19.27 -6.61 -1.75
C LEU A 51 18.91 -5.18 -1.29
N ASP A 52 19.55 -4.14 -1.84
CA ASP A 52 19.20 -2.74 -1.54
C ASP A 52 17.74 -2.39 -1.90
N LEU A 53 17.23 -2.90 -3.02
CA LEU A 53 15.83 -2.71 -3.42
C LEU A 53 14.85 -3.44 -2.50
N ILE A 54 15.20 -4.66 -2.06
CA ILE A 54 14.41 -5.42 -1.09
C ILE A 54 14.37 -4.67 0.24
N ASP A 55 15.50 -4.16 0.72
CA ASP A 55 15.61 -3.51 2.02
C ASP A 55 14.86 -2.16 2.03
N LYS A 56 14.94 -1.40 0.93
CA LYS A 56 14.13 -0.20 0.71
C LYS A 56 12.63 -0.52 0.66
N ASN A 57 12.22 -1.69 0.16
CA ASN A 57 10.83 -2.10 0.12
C ASN A 57 10.33 -2.60 1.49
N ALA A 58 11.20 -3.24 2.28
CA ALA A 58 10.88 -3.75 3.60
C ALA A 58 10.83 -2.65 4.68
N SER A 59 11.69 -1.63 4.57
CA SER A 59 11.80 -0.54 5.54
C SER A 59 10.46 0.18 5.85
N PRO A 60 9.65 0.62 4.86
CA PRO A 60 8.37 1.26 5.12
C PRO A 60 7.38 0.38 5.87
N TYR A 61 7.39 -0.93 5.61
CA TYR A 61 6.56 -1.89 6.32
C TYR A 61 6.94 -1.96 7.80
N PHE A 62 8.25 -2.00 8.09
CA PHE A 62 8.76 -2.00 9.47
C PHE A 62 8.38 -0.71 10.22
N TYR A 63 8.53 0.45 9.57
CA TYR A 63 8.12 1.73 10.19
C TYR A 63 6.62 1.81 10.44
N ASN A 64 5.78 1.29 9.52
CA ASN A 64 4.33 1.27 9.69
C ASN A 64 3.91 0.32 10.83
N PHE A 65 4.55 -0.86 10.89
CA PHE A 65 4.37 -1.82 11.98
C PHE A 65 4.75 -1.19 13.33
N ALA A 66 5.95 -0.62 13.42
CA ALA A 66 6.43 0.04 14.64
C ALA A 66 5.54 1.20 15.08
N ALA A 67 5.02 2.01 14.16
CA ALA A 67 4.09 3.10 14.47
C ALA A 67 2.74 2.57 15.00
N THR A 68 2.24 1.48 14.43
CA THR A 68 1.00 0.82 14.87
C THR A 68 1.17 0.25 16.29
N GLU A 69 2.26 -0.48 16.53
CA GLU A 69 2.59 -1.02 17.85
C GLU A 69 2.78 0.09 18.90
N TRP A 70 3.47 1.18 18.54
CA TRP A 70 3.63 2.33 19.43
C TRP A 70 2.29 2.96 19.83
N LEU A 71 1.36 3.08 18.89
CA LEU A 71 0.01 3.58 19.16
C LEU A 71 -0.77 2.63 20.07
N ILE A 72 -0.69 1.31 19.82
CA ILE A 72 -1.33 0.28 20.65
C ILE A 72 -0.82 0.38 22.09
N GLN A 73 0.50 0.40 22.30
CA GLN A 73 1.10 0.52 23.63
C GLN A 73 0.62 1.77 24.38
N ARG A 74 0.54 2.92 23.69
CA ARG A 74 0.05 4.16 24.29
C ARG A 74 -1.40 4.04 24.75
N LEU A 75 -2.26 3.42 23.96
CA LEU A 75 -3.67 3.22 24.28
C LEU A 75 -3.87 2.20 25.41
N GLU A 76 -3.08 1.13 25.42
CA GLU A 76 -3.08 0.16 26.52
C GLU A 76 -2.70 0.83 27.84
N ILE A 77 -1.63 1.63 27.87
CA ILE A 77 -1.22 2.37 29.07
C ILE A 77 -2.33 3.31 29.55
N MET A 78 -2.99 4.05 28.66
CA MET A 78 -4.11 4.92 29.02
C MET A 78 -5.27 4.14 29.62
N SER A 79 -5.67 3.02 29.01
CA SER A 79 -6.75 2.18 29.51
C SER A 79 -6.41 1.51 30.85
N ALA A 80 -5.16 1.03 31.01
CA ALA A 80 -4.67 0.45 32.25
C ALA A 80 -4.66 1.48 33.38
N THR A 81 -4.31 2.73 33.08
CA THR A 81 -4.36 3.85 34.04
C THR A 81 -5.80 4.12 34.47
N VAL A 82 -6.75 4.19 33.52
CA VAL A 82 -8.17 4.40 33.82
C VAL A 82 -8.75 3.25 34.64
N LEU A 83 -8.43 2.00 34.30
CA LEU A 83 -8.89 0.83 35.03
C LEU A 83 -8.28 0.71 36.43
N SER A 84 -7.01 1.05 36.56
CA SER A 84 -6.34 1.06 37.87
C SER A 84 -6.90 2.15 38.76
N PHE A 85 -7.17 3.34 38.20
CA PHE A 85 -7.81 4.43 38.92
C PHE A 85 -9.25 4.08 39.33
N SER A 86 -10.05 3.47 38.45
CA SER A 86 -11.41 3.05 38.80
C SER A 86 -11.42 1.96 39.86
N ALA A 87 -10.52 0.97 39.77
CA ALA A 87 -10.33 -0.05 40.79
C ALA A 87 -9.93 0.56 42.14
N PHE A 88 -9.03 1.55 42.14
CA PHE A 88 -8.61 2.26 43.33
C PHE A 88 -9.76 3.02 43.99
N VAL A 89 -10.55 3.77 43.21
CA VAL A 89 -11.75 4.50 43.70
C VAL A 89 -12.78 3.54 44.29
N MET A 90 -13.00 2.39 43.66
CA MET A 90 -13.89 1.35 44.18
C MET A 90 -13.37 0.75 45.49
N ALA A 91 -12.06 0.57 45.64
CA ALA A 91 -11.44 0.00 46.83
C ALA A 91 -11.46 0.95 48.05
N ILE A 92 -11.33 2.26 47.85
CA ILE A 92 -11.36 3.26 48.93
C ILE A 92 -12.78 3.65 49.35
N SER A 93 -13.80 3.29 48.57
CA SER A 93 -15.18 3.69 48.83
C SER A 93 -15.76 2.98 50.06
N PRO A 94 -16.63 3.64 50.84
CA PRO A 94 -17.27 3.04 52.01
C PRO A 94 -18.01 1.74 51.69
N GLN A 95 -18.02 0.81 52.64
CA GLN A 95 -18.74 -0.46 52.50
C GLN A 95 -20.23 -0.20 52.23
N GLY A 96 -20.75 -0.81 51.16
CA GLY A 96 -22.13 -0.63 50.70
C GLY A 96 -22.31 0.34 49.52
N THR A 97 -21.27 1.07 49.09
CA THR A 97 -21.35 1.99 47.94
C THR A 97 -21.51 1.23 46.60
N PHE A 98 -20.77 0.13 46.43
CA PHE A 98 -20.82 -0.70 45.23
C PHE A 98 -21.08 -2.16 45.62
N SER A 99 -21.97 -2.82 44.89
CA SER A 99 -22.16 -4.27 45.01
C SER A 99 -20.90 -4.99 44.52
N PRO A 100 -20.40 -6.05 45.19
CA PRO A 100 -19.26 -6.84 44.74
C PRO A 100 -19.41 -7.34 43.30
N GLY A 101 -20.64 -7.70 42.89
CA GLY A 101 -20.95 -8.10 41.52
C GLY A 101 -20.75 -6.97 40.51
N PHE A 102 -21.08 -5.73 40.87
CA PHE A 102 -20.87 -4.56 40.02
C PHE A 102 -19.39 -4.29 39.78
N VAL A 103 -18.56 -4.38 40.82
CA VAL A 103 -17.10 -4.18 40.72
C VAL A 103 -16.48 -5.23 39.79
N GLY A 104 -16.86 -6.50 39.95
CA GLY A 104 -16.41 -7.59 39.07
C GLY A 104 -16.82 -7.37 37.60
N MET A 105 -18.08 -6.94 37.36
CA MET A 105 -18.56 -6.62 36.02
C MET A 105 -17.81 -5.43 35.41
N ALA A 106 -17.61 -4.34 36.15
CA ALA A 106 -16.95 -3.13 35.67
C ALA A 106 -15.50 -3.41 35.23
N LEU A 107 -14.73 -4.16 36.03
CA LEU A 107 -13.37 -4.53 35.68
C LEU A 107 -13.34 -5.50 34.48
N SER A 108 -14.21 -6.50 34.45
CA SER A 108 -14.28 -7.48 33.37
C SER A 108 -14.61 -6.82 32.02
N TYR A 109 -15.58 -5.89 32.01
CA TYR A 109 -15.93 -5.13 30.81
C TYR A 109 -14.83 -4.15 30.41
N GLY A 110 -14.18 -3.50 31.38
CA GLY A 110 -13.05 -2.61 31.12
C GLY A 110 -11.90 -3.31 30.41
N LEU A 111 -11.50 -4.49 30.87
CA LEU A 111 -10.49 -5.33 30.22
C LEU A 111 -10.93 -5.80 28.83
N SER A 112 -12.18 -6.27 28.69
CA SER A 112 -12.71 -6.74 27.40
C SER A 112 -12.80 -5.63 26.35
N LEU A 113 -13.15 -4.41 26.78
CA LEU A 113 -13.19 -3.23 25.90
C LEU A 113 -11.79 -2.85 25.40
N ASN A 114 -10.76 -2.93 26.26
CA ASN A 114 -9.38 -2.66 25.82
C ASN A 114 -8.96 -3.59 24.68
N ILE A 115 -9.18 -4.90 24.81
CA ILE A 115 -8.87 -5.88 23.76
C ILE A 115 -9.63 -5.56 22.47
N SER A 116 -10.92 -5.21 22.59
CA SER A 116 -11.76 -4.84 21.45
C SER A 116 -11.26 -3.57 20.75
N PHE A 117 -10.76 -2.59 21.49
CA PHE A 117 -10.18 -1.36 20.95
C PHE A 117 -8.91 -1.63 20.16
N VAL A 118 -7.99 -2.45 20.69
CA VAL A 118 -6.75 -2.84 19.99
C VAL A 118 -7.09 -3.54 18.67
N PHE A 119 -8.03 -4.49 18.71
CA PHE A 119 -8.47 -5.19 17.51
C PHE A 119 -9.13 -4.24 16.49
N SER A 120 -9.96 -3.30 16.93
CA SER A 120 -10.59 -2.32 16.05
C SER A 120 -9.56 -1.45 15.32
N ILE A 121 -8.50 -1.02 16.00
CA ILE A 121 -7.43 -0.23 15.39
C ILE A 121 -6.66 -1.06 14.36
N GLN A 122 -6.33 -2.32 14.67
CA GLN A 122 -5.71 -3.22 13.71
C GLN A 122 -6.60 -3.44 12.47
N CYS A 123 -7.92 -3.61 12.67
CA CYS A 123 -8.88 -3.69 11.58
C CYS A 123 -8.91 -2.41 10.72
N GLN A 124 -8.89 -1.23 11.34
CA GLN A 124 -8.85 0.04 10.61
C GLN A 124 -7.57 0.21 9.79
N CYS A 125 -6.41 -0.14 10.36
CA CYS A 125 -5.13 -0.13 9.64
C CYS A 125 -5.15 -1.10 8.45
N ASN A 126 -5.67 -2.31 8.65
CA ASN A 126 -5.82 -3.30 7.58
C ASN A 126 -6.79 -2.81 6.49
N LEU A 127 -7.94 -2.24 6.87
CA LEU A 127 -8.90 -1.68 5.93
C LEU A 127 -8.30 -0.53 5.12
N ALA A 128 -7.58 0.38 5.76
CA ALA A 128 -6.87 1.46 5.08
C ALA A 128 -5.88 0.90 4.04
N ASN A 129 -5.12 -0.14 4.40
CA ASN A 129 -4.21 -0.83 3.48
C ASN A 129 -4.92 -1.53 2.31
N GLN A 130 -6.15 -2.03 2.50
CA GLN A 130 -6.93 -2.65 1.43
C GLN A 130 -7.59 -1.61 0.51
N LEU A 131 -8.09 -0.51 1.06
CA LEU A 131 -8.72 0.58 0.31
C LEU A 131 -7.77 1.17 -0.75
N ILE A 132 -6.49 1.22 -0.45
CA ILE A 132 -5.38 1.57 -1.35
C ILE A 132 -5.39 0.73 -2.65
N SER A 133 -5.67 -0.57 -2.56
CA SER A 133 -5.74 -1.42 -3.74
C SER A 133 -7.00 -1.12 -4.56
N VAL A 134 -8.10 -0.79 -3.89
CA VAL A 134 -9.35 -0.37 -4.55
C VAL A 134 -9.17 0.98 -5.26
N GLU A 135 -8.51 1.96 -4.63
CA GLU A 135 -8.22 3.27 -5.25
C GLU A 135 -7.40 3.10 -6.54
N ARG A 136 -6.43 2.18 -6.55
CA ARG A 136 -5.65 1.86 -7.76
C ARG A 136 -6.50 1.25 -8.86
N VAL A 137 -7.37 0.29 -8.54
CA VAL A 137 -8.30 -0.29 -9.54
C VAL A 137 -9.20 0.81 -10.10
N ASN A 138 -9.73 1.68 -9.25
CA ASN A 138 -10.57 2.79 -9.69
C ASN A 138 -9.83 3.73 -10.65
N GLN A 139 -8.55 4.05 -10.38
CA GLN A 139 -7.72 4.83 -11.30
C GLN A 139 -7.56 4.16 -12.68
N TYR A 140 -7.48 2.83 -12.74
CA TYR A 140 -7.41 2.12 -14.02
C TYR A 140 -8.75 2.11 -14.78
N MET A 141 -9.89 2.22 -14.10
CA MET A 141 -11.20 2.30 -14.75
C MET A 141 -11.42 3.61 -15.49
N ASP A 142 -10.82 4.71 -15.01
CA ASP A 142 -10.95 6.05 -15.61
C ASP A 142 -9.94 6.30 -16.74
N LEU A 143 -9.06 5.34 -17.06
CA LEU A 143 -8.13 5.47 -18.17
C LEU A 143 -8.89 5.48 -19.50
N GLN A 144 -8.44 6.31 -20.45
CA GLN A 144 -8.98 6.27 -21.79
C GLN A 144 -8.73 4.90 -22.40
N SER A 145 -9.83 4.21 -22.73
CA SER A 145 -9.79 2.95 -23.47
C SER A 145 -9.12 3.17 -24.82
N GLU A 146 -8.31 2.19 -25.22
CA GLU A 146 -7.89 2.08 -26.62
C GLU A 146 -9.12 1.98 -27.53
N ALA A 147 -8.96 2.34 -28.81
CA ALA A 147 -10.03 2.23 -29.79
C ALA A 147 -10.57 0.79 -29.83
N ALA A 148 -11.88 0.64 -30.06
CA ALA A 148 -12.52 -0.67 -30.11
C ALA A 148 -11.82 -1.58 -31.13
N GLU A 149 -11.54 -2.82 -30.72
CA GLU A 149 -10.79 -3.81 -31.51
C GLU A 149 -11.41 -4.06 -32.89
N ALA A 150 -12.74 -3.96 -32.98
CA ALA A 150 -13.46 -3.98 -34.24
C ALA A 150 -14.59 -2.94 -34.22
N VAL A 151 -14.66 -2.12 -35.27
CA VAL A 151 -15.80 -1.25 -35.54
C VAL A 151 -16.71 -2.03 -36.50
N GLU A 152 -17.84 -2.54 -36.00
CA GLU A 152 -18.78 -3.35 -36.80
C GLU A 152 -19.26 -2.60 -38.06
N GLU A 153 -19.35 -1.27 -38.00
CA GLU A 153 -19.73 -0.44 -39.14
C GLU A 153 -18.67 -0.39 -40.26
N ASN A 154 -17.40 -0.69 -39.96
CA ASN A 154 -16.29 -0.58 -40.91
C ASN A 154 -15.40 -1.83 -40.92
N ARG A 155 -15.98 -3.00 -40.61
CA ARG A 155 -15.26 -4.27 -40.54
C ARG A 155 -14.95 -4.76 -41.96
N PRO A 156 -13.67 -5.03 -42.29
CA PRO A 156 -13.33 -5.53 -43.60
C PRO A 156 -13.88 -6.95 -43.82
N LEU A 157 -14.08 -7.32 -45.09
CA LEU A 157 -14.55 -8.65 -45.48
C LEU A 157 -13.62 -9.76 -44.92
N PRO A 158 -14.12 -10.98 -44.67
CA PRO A 158 -13.31 -12.09 -44.14
C PRO A 158 -12.08 -12.43 -44.99
N ASP A 159 -12.15 -12.16 -46.30
CA ASP A 159 -11.07 -12.41 -47.25
C ASP A 159 -10.05 -11.25 -47.30
N TRP A 160 -10.20 -10.22 -46.48
CA TRP A 160 -9.26 -9.11 -46.40
C TRP A 160 -8.03 -9.48 -45.56
N PRO A 161 -6.80 -9.07 -45.96
CA PRO A 161 -6.45 -8.38 -47.20
C PRO A 161 -6.23 -9.36 -48.38
N GLN A 162 -6.94 -9.15 -49.50
CA GLN A 162 -6.82 -10.01 -50.69
C GLN A 162 -5.50 -9.79 -51.45
N ASP A 163 -5.07 -8.53 -51.60
CA ASP A 163 -3.88 -8.18 -52.39
C ASP A 163 -2.64 -7.84 -51.54
N GLY A 164 -2.73 -7.89 -50.20
CA GLY A 164 -1.60 -7.64 -49.29
C GLY A 164 -0.88 -6.29 -49.46
N ASN A 165 -1.39 -5.39 -50.30
CA ASN A 165 -0.73 -4.15 -50.66
C ASN A 165 -0.99 -3.09 -49.59
N VAL A 166 0.08 -2.64 -48.93
CA VAL A 166 0.03 -1.61 -47.89
C VAL A 166 0.69 -0.34 -48.41
N GLU A 167 -0.11 0.70 -48.63
CA GLU A 167 0.40 2.01 -49.04
C GLU A 167 0.40 2.98 -47.85
N ILE A 168 1.60 3.32 -47.37
CA ILE A 168 1.79 4.25 -46.26
C ILE A 168 1.96 5.66 -46.82
N ARG A 169 0.97 6.53 -46.62
CA ARG A 169 1.00 7.92 -47.09
C ARG A 169 1.19 8.89 -45.94
N ASN A 170 2.30 9.64 -45.95
CA ASN A 170 2.59 10.72 -44.98
C ASN A 170 2.44 10.34 -43.50
N LEU A 171 2.72 9.07 -43.15
CA LEU A 171 2.63 8.59 -41.77
C LEU A 171 3.65 9.31 -40.89
N LYS A 172 3.15 10.00 -39.86
CA LYS A 172 3.96 10.60 -38.80
C LYS A 172 3.63 9.92 -37.50
N VAL A 173 4.57 9.12 -37.00
CA VAL A 173 4.47 8.51 -35.67
C VAL A 173 5.09 9.47 -34.68
N ILE A 174 4.27 10.03 -33.80
CA ILE A 174 4.75 10.88 -32.70
C ILE A 174 4.81 9.98 -31.48
N ARG A 175 6.03 9.71 -31.00
CA ARG A 175 6.24 9.08 -29.69
C ARG A 175 6.20 10.20 -28.66
N CYS A 176 5.41 10.05 -27.60
CA CYS A 176 5.42 11.00 -26.49
C CYS A 176 6.80 10.99 -25.81
N GLU A 177 7.66 11.97 -26.10
CA GLU A 177 8.86 12.27 -25.30
C GLU A 177 8.45 13.10 -24.08
N TYR A 178 8.08 12.44 -22.99
CA TYR A 178 8.11 13.08 -21.67
C TYR A 178 9.55 13.06 -21.15
N ILE A 179 10.39 13.97 -21.67
CA ILE A 179 11.70 14.30 -21.08
C ILE A 179 11.70 15.81 -20.80
N HIS A 180 11.06 16.22 -19.70
CA HIS A 180 11.41 17.47 -19.04
C HIS A 180 12.60 17.20 -18.12
N ILE A 181 13.80 17.17 -18.68
CA ILE A 181 15.02 17.40 -17.90
C ILE A 181 15.37 18.87 -18.12
N HIS A 182 15.11 19.69 -17.11
CA HIS A 182 15.71 21.01 -16.95
C HIS A 182 17.24 20.83 -16.99
N LEU A 183 17.85 21.14 -18.14
CA LEU A 183 19.25 21.53 -18.21
C LEU A 183 19.25 23.04 -18.44
N THR A 184 19.25 23.79 -17.33
CA THR A 184 19.72 25.18 -17.31
C THR A 184 21.24 25.14 -17.47
N GLY A 185 21.70 25.59 -18.64
CA GLY A 185 23.02 26.20 -18.84
C GLY A 185 22.81 27.65 -19.19
#